data_AF-A0A395MR38-F1
#
_entry.id   AF-A0A395MR38-F1
#
_cell.length_a   1.000
_cell.length_b   1.000
_cell.length_c   1.000
_cell.angle_alpha   90.00
_cell.angle_beta   90.00
_cell.angle_gamma   90.00
#
_symmetry.space_group_name_H-M   'P 1'
#
loop_
_entity.id
_entity.type
_entity.pdbx_description
1 polymer ?
#
loop_
_entity_poly.entity_id
_entity_poly.type
_entity_poly.pdbx_seq_one_letter_code
_entity_poly.pdbx_strand_id
1 'polypeptide(L)'
;MSEHRLQQQSTPKVKPRLIIHGGAGNIHRNTYPPEKFQAYRRTLMDIVVKADQYMRSQDEAASEKSPNRLPSALETATYAVRLLEDSPLFNSGHGAVFTRDGFNELEASVMVSRGYKKRGVGVMGLRRVKNPILLARAMLEHGEDDLEPRSQDVNPDGLDVPSAQGHSQLYGRAAEQLAEQYGLELADQSYFYTQHRWDEHIRGLEKEKKGEGQASWSVDEYISQGTCGAVALDQNGVICAATSTGGLTNKLTGRVGDTPTIGAGFWAEEWIEDGDPTGLSAWDRLKDAVGQSGPCLMISNALRGILADFLPTPSAHTPVGTSIYTTRAFGGSGTGNGDSFLRTNALRTVAAIARWKPESGYKAVSRVAGPGGELQRSAGDRWKRTGEGEGGIIGIESVVVRDARGHAVETRSEILMDFNCGGMFRAWIDKEGNPRVSIFSDEL
;
A
#
# COMPACT_ATOMS: atom_id res chain seq x y z
N MET A 1 36.92 32.38 28.94
CA MET A 1 36.60 31.92 27.58
C MET A 1 36.75 30.41 27.51
N SER A 2 35.64 29.67 27.56
CA SER A 2 35.52 28.33 26.99
C SER A 2 34.04 27.96 26.97
N GLU A 3 33.32 28.52 25.99
CA GLU A 3 31.98 28.05 25.65
C GLU A 3 32.10 26.60 25.15
N HIS A 4 31.61 25.66 25.95
CA HIS A 4 31.31 24.33 25.49
C HIS A 4 30.19 24.43 24.44
N ARG A 5 30.56 24.40 23.16
CA ARG A 5 29.62 24.06 22.07
C ARG A 5 29.06 22.68 22.37
N LEU A 6 27.85 22.64 22.94
CA LEU A 6 26.98 21.48 22.83
C LEU A 6 26.81 21.21 21.33
N GLN A 7 27.47 20.16 20.82
CA GLN A 7 27.12 19.58 19.54
C GLN A 7 25.64 19.20 19.63
N GLN A 8 24.77 19.98 18.98
CA GLN A 8 23.39 19.58 18.74
C GLN A 8 23.45 18.27 17.95
N GLN A 9 23.25 17.14 18.62
CA GLN A 9 23.02 15.87 17.95
C GLN A 9 21.82 16.06 17.03
N SER A 10 22.02 15.91 15.72
CA SER A 10 20.95 16.06 14.74
C SER A 10 19.86 15.04 15.04
N THR A 11 18.64 15.50 15.26
CA THR A 11 17.49 14.62 15.49
C THR A 11 17.32 13.69 14.29
N PRO A 12 17.23 12.35 14.48
CA PRO A 12 17.02 11.42 13.39
C PRO A 12 15.73 11.75 12.64
N LYS A 13 15.83 11.75 11.31
CA LYS A 13 14.72 12.07 10.39
C LYS A 13 14.22 10.81 9.71
N VAL A 14 12.90 10.72 9.53
CA VAL A 14 12.29 9.65 8.75
C VAL A 14 12.74 9.79 7.29
N LYS A 15 13.31 8.72 6.74
CA LYS A 15 13.66 8.65 5.32
C LYS A 15 12.40 8.27 4.51
N PRO A 16 11.97 9.07 3.53
CA PRO A 16 10.84 8.72 2.68
C PRO A 16 11.04 7.39 1.96
N ARG A 17 9.98 6.60 1.80
CA ARG A 17 10.00 5.27 1.17
C ARG A 17 8.82 5.10 0.23
N LEU A 18 9.01 4.31 -0.83
CA LEU A 18 7.99 4.04 -1.85
C LEU A 18 8.09 2.59 -2.33
N ILE A 19 6.93 1.94 -2.43
CA ILE A 19 6.74 0.66 -3.12
C ILE A 19 5.43 0.68 -3.90
N ILE A 20 5.42 0.05 -5.08
CA ILE A 20 4.26 -0.10 -5.96
C ILE A 20 4.07 -1.57 -6.34
N HIS A 21 2.84 -1.95 -6.69
CA HIS A 21 2.53 -3.22 -7.35
C HIS A 21 1.64 -3.03 -8.57
N GLY A 22 1.85 -3.89 -9.56
CA GLY A 22 1.05 -3.99 -10.79
C GLY A 22 0.19 -5.24 -10.84
N GLY A 23 0.05 -5.95 -9.71
CA GLY A 23 -0.79 -7.13 -9.59
C GLY A 23 -0.07 -8.42 -9.19
N ALA A 24 -0.77 -9.28 -8.46
CA ALA A 24 -0.36 -10.63 -8.12
C ALA A 24 -1.25 -11.66 -8.82
N GLY A 25 -0.72 -12.87 -9.04
CA GLY A 25 -1.52 -14.00 -9.51
C GLY A 25 -0.66 -15.14 -10.02
N ASN A 26 -1.26 -15.99 -10.85
CA ASN A 26 -0.60 -17.17 -11.39
C ASN A 26 0.36 -16.85 -12.55
N ILE A 27 1.45 -16.14 -12.24
CA ILE A 27 2.50 -15.75 -13.19
C ILE A 27 3.59 -16.83 -13.19
N HIS A 28 3.86 -17.46 -14.33
CA HIS A 28 4.93 -18.46 -14.47
C HIS A 28 5.97 -18.02 -15.50
N ARG A 29 7.26 -18.11 -15.16
CA ARG A 29 8.37 -17.76 -16.07
C ARG A 29 8.30 -18.47 -17.42
N ASN A 30 7.89 -19.73 -17.41
CA ASN A 30 7.95 -20.60 -18.59
C ASN A 30 6.80 -20.36 -19.57
N THR A 31 5.69 -19.77 -19.11
CA THR A 31 4.49 -19.54 -19.94
C THR A 31 4.30 -18.06 -20.28
N TYR A 32 5.06 -17.16 -19.66
CA TYR A 32 4.88 -15.73 -19.84
C TYR A 32 5.70 -15.19 -21.03
N PRO A 33 5.06 -14.53 -22.02
CA PRO A 33 5.77 -14.04 -23.20
C PRO A 33 6.91 -13.08 -22.82
N PRO A 34 8.16 -13.28 -23.30
CA PRO A 34 9.31 -12.48 -22.90
C PRO A 34 9.14 -10.97 -23.18
N GLU A 35 8.51 -10.62 -24.30
CA GLU A 35 8.26 -9.22 -24.66
C GLU A 35 7.30 -8.53 -23.68
N LYS A 36 6.20 -9.21 -23.33
CA LYS A 36 5.26 -8.72 -22.31
C LYS A 36 5.98 -8.57 -20.97
N PHE A 37 6.74 -9.58 -20.56
CA PHE A 37 7.53 -9.53 -19.32
C PHE A 37 8.43 -8.29 -19.24
N GLN A 38 9.17 -8.01 -20.31
CA GLN A 38 10.04 -6.85 -20.37
C GLN A 38 9.24 -5.54 -20.36
N ALA A 39 8.09 -5.47 -21.02
CA ALA A 39 7.23 -4.30 -21.00
C ALA A 39 6.73 -3.98 -19.58
N TYR A 40 6.26 -4.99 -18.83
CA TYR A 40 5.87 -4.81 -17.43
C TYR A 40 7.05 -4.34 -16.56
N ARG A 41 8.23 -4.97 -16.69
CA ARG A 41 9.42 -4.57 -15.92
C ARG A 41 9.85 -3.13 -16.20
N ARG A 42 9.91 -2.74 -17.48
CA ARG A 42 10.29 -1.39 -17.89
C ARG A 42 9.28 -0.37 -17.39
N THR A 43 7.99 -0.66 -17.51
CA THR A 43 6.92 0.25 -17.08
C THR A 43 6.92 0.41 -15.55
N LEU A 44 7.05 -0.67 -14.78
CA LEU A 44 7.17 -0.59 -13.31
C LEU A 44 8.41 0.21 -12.89
N MET A 45 9.54 0.01 -13.57
CA MET A 45 10.76 0.77 -13.33
C MET A 45 10.56 2.26 -13.59
N ASP A 46 9.97 2.61 -14.73
CA ASP A 46 9.67 4.01 -15.09
C ASP A 46 8.72 4.67 -14.09
N ILE A 47 7.66 3.98 -13.69
CA ILE A 47 6.68 4.49 -12.73
C ILE A 47 7.32 4.73 -11.36
N VAL A 48 8.07 3.76 -10.82
CA VAL A 48 8.67 3.93 -9.49
C VAL A 48 9.73 5.05 -9.48
N VAL A 49 10.48 5.21 -10.58
CA VAL A 49 11.45 6.30 -10.74
C VAL A 49 10.75 7.64 -10.82
N LYS A 50 9.70 7.79 -11.64
CA LYS A 50 8.91 9.02 -11.73
C LYS A 50 8.27 9.39 -10.40
N ALA A 51 7.73 8.41 -9.68
CA ALA A 51 7.11 8.64 -8.37
C ALA A 51 8.13 8.99 -7.28
N ASP A 52 9.32 8.39 -7.30
CA ASP A 52 10.42 8.77 -6.41
C ASP A 52 10.96 10.18 -6.73
N GLN A 53 11.07 10.53 -8.01
CA GLN A 53 11.40 11.89 -8.44
C GLN A 53 10.35 12.90 -7.95
N TYR A 54 9.06 12.59 -8.11
CA TYR A 54 7.98 13.41 -7.60
C TYR A 54 8.07 13.60 -6.08
N MET A 55 8.23 12.50 -5.32
CA MET A 55 8.39 12.51 -3.86
C MET A 55 9.56 13.39 -3.38
N ARG A 56 10.62 13.54 -4.20
CA ARG A 56 11.82 14.33 -3.90
C ARG A 56 11.81 15.72 -4.51
N SER A 57 10.95 15.99 -5.49
CA SER A 57 10.81 17.29 -6.11
C SER A 57 10.12 18.25 -5.15
N GLN A 58 10.57 19.51 -5.13
CA GLN A 58 9.82 20.56 -4.44
C GLN A 58 8.57 20.84 -5.26
N ASP A 59 7.43 20.96 -4.58
CA ASP A 59 6.16 21.21 -5.24
C ASP A 59 6.16 22.59 -5.93
N GLU A 60 6.10 22.62 -7.26
CA GLU A 60 5.96 23.87 -8.03
C GLU A 60 4.59 24.53 -7.79
N ALA A 61 3.58 23.73 -7.38
CA ALA A 61 2.26 24.21 -6.99
C ALA A 61 2.17 24.56 -5.49
N ALA A 62 3.32 24.62 -4.79
CA ALA A 62 3.37 25.10 -3.42
C ALA A 62 2.64 26.45 -3.33
N SER A 63 1.51 26.43 -2.62
CA SER A 63 0.81 27.65 -2.22
C SER A 63 1.83 28.65 -1.65
N GLU A 64 1.62 29.95 -1.89
CA GLU A 64 2.42 31.05 -1.29
C GLU A 64 2.65 30.87 0.23
N LYS A 65 1.80 30.08 0.90
CA LYS A 65 1.85 29.73 2.32
C LYS A 65 2.94 28.71 2.71
N SER A 66 3.56 27.96 1.79
CA SER A 66 4.59 26.96 2.14
C SER A 66 5.60 26.72 1.00
N PRO A 67 6.42 27.72 0.67
CA PRO A 67 7.52 27.55 -0.28
C PRO A 67 8.47 26.45 0.22
N ASN A 68 8.83 25.49 -0.66
CA ASN A 68 9.71 24.34 -0.39
C ASN A 68 9.09 23.13 0.33
N ARG A 69 7.77 22.93 0.29
CA ARG A 69 7.15 21.69 0.77
C ARG A 69 7.48 20.52 -0.17
N LEU A 70 7.88 19.38 0.40
CA LEU A 70 7.92 18.10 -0.33
C LEU A 70 6.53 17.47 -0.36
N PRO A 71 6.18 16.72 -1.42
CA PRO A 71 4.92 16.00 -1.49
C PRO A 71 4.69 15.09 -0.29
N SER A 72 3.43 15.08 0.18
CA SER A 72 2.95 14.18 1.22
C SER A 72 2.93 12.73 0.75
N ALA A 73 2.77 11.80 1.70
CA ALA A 73 2.57 10.39 1.38
C ALA A 73 1.31 10.17 0.51
N LEU A 74 0.23 10.94 0.76
CA LEU A 74 -1.00 10.90 -0.03
C LEU A 74 -0.74 11.31 -1.49
N GLU A 75 -0.08 12.44 -1.70
CA GLU A 75 0.30 12.92 -3.03
C GLU A 75 1.17 11.91 -3.78
N THR A 76 2.19 11.38 -3.10
CA THR A 76 3.14 10.44 -3.70
C THR A 76 2.48 9.12 -4.09
N ALA A 77 1.69 8.51 -3.19
CA ALA A 77 1.03 7.24 -3.45
C ALA A 77 -0.03 7.37 -4.56
N THR A 78 -0.82 8.44 -4.54
CA THR A 78 -1.85 8.69 -5.55
C THR A 78 -1.25 9.03 -6.93
N TYR A 79 -0.13 9.76 -6.97
CA TYR A 79 0.62 9.99 -8.22
C TYR A 79 1.15 8.68 -8.81
N ALA A 80 1.74 7.81 -7.98
CA ALA A 80 2.23 6.50 -8.43
C ALA A 80 1.10 5.62 -9.00
N VAL A 81 -0.07 5.59 -8.33
CA VAL A 81 -1.23 4.82 -8.81
C VAL A 81 -1.85 5.44 -10.06
N ARG A 82 -1.90 6.77 -10.18
CA ARG A 82 -2.34 7.44 -11.42
C ARG A 82 -1.50 6.98 -12.62
N LEU A 83 -0.18 6.90 -12.46
CA LEU A 83 0.71 6.41 -13.52
C LEU A 83 0.44 4.94 -13.88
N LEU A 84 0.01 4.12 -12.91
CA LEU A 84 -0.44 2.74 -13.17
C LEU A 84 -1.79 2.72 -13.90
N GLU A 85 -2.73 3.59 -13.54
CA GLU A 85 -4.05 3.74 -14.19
C GLU A 85 -3.95 4.24 -15.64
N ASP A 86 -2.98 5.11 -15.94
CA ASP A 86 -2.77 5.65 -17.29
C ASP A 86 -2.15 4.60 -18.24
N SER A 87 -1.53 3.55 -17.68
CA SER A 87 -0.88 2.48 -18.44
C SER A 87 -1.88 1.38 -18.84
N PRO A 88 -1.98 1.03 -20.13
CA PRO A 88 -2.89 -0.01 -20.60
C PRO A 88 -2.44 -1.43 -20.19
N LEU A 89 -1.25 -1.59 -19.61
CA LEU A 89 -0.75 -2.89 -19.18
C LEU A 89 -1.44 -3.37 -17.92
N PHE A 90 -1.85 -2.48 -17.03
CA PHE A 90 -2.33 -2.87 -15.72
C PHE A 90 -3.86 -2.83 -15.62
N ASN A 91 -4.44 -3.66 -14.76
CA ASN A 91 -5.89 -3.75 -14.60
C ASN A 91 -6.42 -2.63 -13.68
N SER A 92 -6.31 -1.40 -14.15
CA SER A 92 -6.79 -0.18 -13.51
C SER A 92 -6.86 0.93 -14.56
N GLY A 93 -7.88 1.79 -14.51
CA GLY A 93 -8.02 2.87 -15.48
C GLY A 93 -8.00 2.35 -16.93
N HIS A 94 -7.10 2.87 -17.76
CA HIS A 94 -6.99 2.60 -19.20
C HIS A 94 -6.92 1.10 -19.54
N GLY A 95 -6.26 0.28 -18.70
CA GLY A 95 -6.10 -1.16 -18.92
C GLY A 95 -7.11 -2.05 -18.19
N ALA A 96 -8.21 -1.48 -17.71
CA ALA A 96 -9.21 -2.19 -16.92
C ALA A 96 -9.88 -3.35 -17.65
N VAL A 97 -10.28 -4.36 -16.89
CA VAL A 97 -11.07 -5.49 -17.39
C VAL A 97 -12.54 -5.14 -17.59
N PHE A 98 -13.23 -5.97 -18.36
CA PHE A 98 -14.65 -5.82 -18.68
C PHE A 98 -15.54 -6.62 -17.71
N THR A 99 -16.70 -6.05 -17.38
CA THR A 99 -17.82 -6.79 -16.81
C THR A 99 -18.38 -7.79 -17.83
N ARG A 100 -19.28 -8.67 -17.39
CA ARG A 100 -20.01 -9.56 -18.31
C ARG A 100 -20.80 -8.82 -19.39
N ASP A 101 -21.24 -7.61 -19.08
CA ASP A 101 -22.04 -6.77 -19.97
C ASP A 101 -21.19 -5.98 -20.97
N GLY A 102 -19.86 -6.19 -20.97
CA GLY A 102 -18.96 -5.66 -22.00
C GLY A 102 -18.53 -4.21 -21.79
N PHE A 103 -18.57 -3.69 -20.56
CA PHE A 103 -18.06 -2.36 -20.22
C PHE A 103 -17.14 -2.39 -19.00
N ASN A 104 -16.38 -1.32 -18.78
CA ASN A 104 -15.48 -1.19 -17.65
C ASN A 104 -16.20 -0.56 -16.44
N GLU A 105 -15.90 -1.07 -15.24
CA GLU A 105 -16.41 -0.55 -13.97
C GLU A 105 -15.29 -0.55 -12.93
N LEU A 106 -14.90 0.64 -12.47
CA LEU A 106 -13.66 0.88 -11.75
C LEU A 106 -13.90 1.13 -10.26
N GLU A 107 -12.87 0.82 -9.47
CA GLU A 107 -12.85 0.96 -8.02
C GLU A 107 -11.47 1.48 -7.57
N ALA A 108 -11.42 2.36 -6.58
CA ALA A 108 -10.17 2.83 -6.00
C ALA A 108 -10.32 3.27 -4.54
N SER A 109 -9.20 3.38 -3.85
CA SER A 109 -9.16 3.77 -2.44
C SER A 109 -7.85 4.41 -2.01
N VAL A 110 -7.92 5.21 -0.95
CA VAL A 110 -6.76 5.78 -0.29
C VAL A 110 -6.94 5.70 1.23
N MET A 111 -5.85 5.49 1.98
CA MET A 111 -5.84 5.66 3.42
C MET A 111 -4.51 6.23 3.91
N VAL A 112 -4.57 7.24 4.76
CA VAL A 112 -3.41 7.80 5.47
C VAL A 112 -3.38 7.30 6.92
N SER A 113 -2.18 7.15 7.48
CA SER A 113 -2.02 6.71 8.88
C SER A 113 -2.56 7.74 9.88
N ARG A 114 -2.40 9.04 9.58
CA ARG A 114 -2.87 10.19 10.37
C ARG A 114 -2.96 11.47 9.53
N GLY A 115 -3.50 12.54 10.12
CA GLY A 115 -3.53 13.89 9.55
C GLY A 115 -4.86 14.31 8.93
N TYR A 116 -5.76 13.35 8.67
CA TYR A 116 -7.11 13.57 8.16
C TYR A 116 -8.14 12.97 9.13
N LYS A 117 -9.30 13.59 9.29
CA LYS A 117 -10.37 13.12 10.18
C LYS A 117 -10.93 11.77 9.75
N LYS A 118 -11.21 11.60 8.45
CA LYS A 118 -11.72 10.32 7.88
C LYS A 118 -10.63 9.26 7.75
N ARG A 119 -9.40 9.70 7.52
CA ARG A 119 -8.20 8.91 7.16
C ARG A 119 -8.30 8.04 5.91
N GLY A 120 -9.46 7.48 5.57
CA GLY A 120 -9.63 6.55 4.47
C GLY A 120 -10.90 6.78 3.66
N VAL A 121 -10.77 6.56 2.35
CA VAL A 121 -11.84 6.71 1.35
C VAL A 121 -11.80 5.55 0.36
N GLY A 122 -12.98 5.09 -0.09
CA GLY A 122 -13.17 4.19 -1.21
C GLY A 122 -14.23 4.70 -2.20
N VAL A 123 -13.97 4.56 -3.49
CA VAL A 123 -14.92 4.87 -4.57
C VAL A 123 -15.08 3.68 -5.48
N MET A 124 -16.30 3.43 -5.95
CA MET A 124 -16.67 2.17 -6.59
C MET A 124 -17.80 2.37 -7.59
N GLY A 125 -17.93 1.46 -8.55
CA GLY A 125 -18.98 1.55 -9.58
C GLY A 125 -18.75 2.69 -10.59
N LEU A 126 -17.51 3.15 -10.75
CA LEU A 126 -17.17 4.27 -11.63
C LEU A 126 -17.05 3.79 -13.08
N ARG A 127 -17.54 4.59 -14.02
CA ARG A 127 -17.55 4.26 -15.47
C ARG A 127 -16.98 5.37 -16.33
N ARG A 128 -16.85 6.58 -15.79
CA ARG A 128 -16.42 7.78 -16.52
C ARG A 128 -15.23 8.47 -15.90
N VAL A 129 -14.87 8.21 -14.65
CA VAL A 129 -13.72 8.87 -14.00
C VAL A 129 -12.43 8.29 -14.56
N LYS A 130 -11.64 9.09 -15.29
CA LYS A 130 -10.42 8.63 -15.96
C LYS A 130 -9.40 8.02 -14.99
N ASN A 131 -9.21 8.68 -13.86
CA ASN A 131 -8.29 8.26 -12.79
C ASN A 131 -9.04 8.12 -11.46
N PRO A 132 -9.65 6.96 -11.18
CA PRO A 132 -10.37 6.68 -9.93
C PRO A 132 -9.60 7.07 -8.66
N ILE A 133 -8.28 6.88 -8.64
CA ILE A 133 -7.48 7.21 -7.45
C ILE A 133 -7.47 8.71 -7.13
N LEU A 134 -7.56 9.58 -8.14
CA LEU A 134 -7.62 11.03 -7.94
C LEU A 134 -8.96 11.45 -7.34
N LEU A 135 -10.05 10.75 -7.67
CA LEU A 135 -11.33 10.96 -7.01
C LEU A 135 -11.29 10.52 -5.54
N ALA A 136 -10.70 9.36 -5.25
CA ALA A 136 -10.54 8.91 -3.87
C ALA A 136 -9.71 9.91 -3.03
N ARG A 137 -8.64 10.47 -3.61
CA ARG A 137 -7.84 11.53 -3.02
C ARG A 137 -8.67 12.81 -2.80
N ALA A 138 -9.32 13.32 -3.84
CA ALA A 138 -10.10 14.56 -3.76
C ALA A 138 -11.19 14.45 -2.69
N MET A 139 -11.88 13.31 -2.64
CA MET A 139 -12.91 13.02 -1.63
C MET A 139 -12.34 12.97 -0.18
N LEU A 140 -11.08 12.58 0.00
CA LEU A 140 -10.40 12.67 1.30
C LEU A 140 -10.03 14.12 1.65
N GLU A 141 -9.48 14.88 0.69
CA GLU A 141 -9.05 16.27 0.87
C GLU A 141 -10.23 17.22 1.12
N HIS A 142 -11.24 17.22 0.24
CA HIS A 142 -12.46 18.03 0.40
C HIS A 142 -13.26 17.66 1.64
N GLY A 143 -13.16 16.39 2.07
CA GLY A 143 -13.78 15.90 3.29
C GLY A 143 -13.27 16.55 4.59
N GLU A 144 -12.19 17.33 4.57
CA GLU A 144 -11.75 18.10 5.74
C GLU A 144 -12.48 19.44 5.87
N ASP A 145 -12.81 20.06 4.72
CA ASP A 145 -13.40 21.40 4.61
C ASP A 145 -14.94 21.38 4.65
N ASP A 146 -15.54 20.26 4.26
CA ASP A 146 -16.99 20.12 4.06
C ASP A 146 -17.70 19.35 5.20
N LEU A 147 -17.12 19.33 6.39
CA LEU A 147 -17.73 18.74 7.59
C LEU A 147 -18.64 19.72 8.35
N GLU A 148 -18.55 21.01 8.03
CA GLU A 148 -19.41 22.04 8.62
C GLU A 148 -20.70 22.20 7.80
N PRO A 149 -21.86 22.45 8.44
CA PRO A 149 -23.12 22.63 7.73
C PRO A 149 -23.02 23.80 6.74
N ARG A 150 -23.29 23.54 5.46
CA ARG A 150 -23.48 24.59 4.45
C ARG A 150 -24.89 24.49 3.89
N SER A 151 -25.62 25.60 3.86
CA SER A 151 -26.82 25.71 3.03
C SER A 151 -26.37 25.70 1.57
N GLN A 152 -26.76 24.69 0.82
CA GLN A 152 -26.53 24.65 -0.62
C GLN A 152 -27.86 24.49 -1.35
N ASP A 153 -27.90 25.07 -2.55
CA ASP A 153 -29.04 24.95 -3.46
C ASP A 153 -29.21 23.49 -3.86
N VAL A 154 -30.37 22.92 -3.55
CA VAL A 154 -30.73 21.56 -3.93
C VAL A 154 -30.77 21.49 -5.46
N ASN A 155 -30.04 20.56 -6.05
CA ASN A 155 -30.13 20.32 -7.49
C ASN A 155 -31.51 19.71 -7.80
N PRO A 156 -32.42 20.43 -8.49
CA PRO A 156 -33.77 19.92 -8.77
C PRO A 156 -33.74 18.77 -9.78
N ASP A 157 -32.69 18.67 -10.61
CA ASP A 157 -32.55 17.71 -11.69
C ASP A 157 -31.28 16.84 -11.49
N GLY A 158 -31.25 16.04 -10.42
CA GLY A 158 -30.12 15.15 -10.15
C GLY A 158 -30.17 14.46 -8.79
N LEU A 159 -29.10 13.74 -8.45
CA LEU A 159 -28.86 13.37 -7.06
C LEU A 159 -28.40 14.60 -6.29
N ASP A 160 -28.87 14.73 -5.05
CA ASP A 160 -28.41 15.75 -4.10
C ASP A 160 -27.04 15.34 -3.53
N VAL A 161 -25.98 15.83 -4.18
CA VAL A 161 -24.59 15.50 -3.84
C VAL A 161 -23.80 16.81 -3.70
N PRO A 162 -23.94 17.52 -2.57
CA PRO A 162 -23.33 18.84 -2.36
C PRO A 162 -21.81 18.78 -2.12
N SER A 163 -21.34 17.69 -1.50
CA SER A 163 -19.92 17.36 -1.31
C SER A 163 -19.76 15.94 -0.78
N ALA A 164 -18.51 15.51 -0.61
CA ALA A 164 -18.17 14.24 0.03
C ALA A 164 -18.47 14.19 1.54
N GLN A 165 -18.47 15.34 2.22
CA GLN A 165 -18.63 15.48 3.68
C GLN A 165 -17.81 14.43 4.48
N GLY A 166 -18.40 13.90 5.54
CA GLY A 166 -17.88 12.83 6.39
C GLY A 166 -17.92 11.43 5.77
N HIS A 167 -18.35 11.27 4.51
CA HIS A 167 -18.49 9.95 3.91
C HIS A 167 -17.12 9.38 3.52
N SER A 168 -16.94 8.10 3.85
CA SER A 168 -15.73 7.32 3.50
C SER A 168 -15.91 6.46 2.27
N GLN A 169 -17.13 6.10 1.87
CA GLN A 169 -17.35 5.27 0.69
C GLN A 169 -18.51 5.79 -0.15
N LEU A 170 -18.31 5.92 -1.45
CA LEU A 170 -19.33 6.37 -2.41
C LEU A 170 -19.37 5.48 -3.65
N TYR A 171 -20.57 5.28 -4.19
CA TYR A 171 -20.84 4.38 -5.30
C TYR A 171 -21.46 5.11 -6.50
N GLY A 172 -20.98 4.79 -7.70
CA GLY A 172 -21.63 5.11 -8.97
C GLY A 172 -21.82 6.60 -9.22
N ARG A 173 -23.02 6.95 -9.69
CA ARG A 173 -23.34 8.31 -10.18
C ARG A 173 -23.04 9.43 -9.17
N ALA A 174 -23.25 9.19 -7.88
CA ALA A 174 -22.95 10.19 -6.85
C ALA A 174 -21.45 10.49 -6.78
N ALA A 175 -20.60 9.46 -6.86
CA ALA A 175 -19.16 9.62 -6.89
C ALA A 175 -18.69 10.30 -8.19
N GLU A 176 -19.31 10.00 -9.33
CA GLU A 176 -18.99 10.66 -10.61
C GLU A 176 -19.43 12.14 -10.63
N GLN A 177 -20.56 12.49 -10.02
CA GLN A 177 -20.97 13.90 -9.86
C GLN A 177 -19.96 14.68 -9.01
N LEU A 178 -19.42 14.09 -7.95
CA LEU A 178 -18.32 14.71 -7.21
C LEU A 178 -17.07 14.86 -8.06
N ALA A 179 -16.75 13.90 -8.92
CA ALA A 179 -15.62 14.03 -9.84
C ALA A 179 -15.79 15.23 -10.78
N GLU A 180 -16.99 15.45 -11.31
CA GLU A 180 -17.33 16.64 -12.11
C GLU A 180 -17.17 17.93 -11.31
N GLN A 181 -17.71 17.98 -10.09
CA GLN A 181 -17.63 19.15 -9.20
C GLN A 181 -16.19 19.50 -8.79
N TYR A 182 -15.35 18.49 -8.57
CA TYR A 182 -13.94 18.66 -8.22
C TYR A 182 -13.04 18.92 -9.45
N GLY A 183 -13.63 19.04 -10.65
CA GLY A 183 -12.89 19.34 -11.88
C GLY A 183 -11.98 18.21 -12.35
N LEU A 184 -12.30 16.96 -12.02
CA LEU A 184 -11.54 15.80 -12.46
C LEU A 184 -11.91 15.42 -13.91
N GLU A 185 -10.94 14.88 -14.64
CA GLU A 185 -11.15 14.47 -16.03
C GLU A 185 -12.09 13.26 -16.09
N LEU A 186 -13.21 13.43 -16.79
CA LEU A 186 -14.07 12.33 -17.19
C LEU A 186 -13.68 11.84 -18.60
N ALA A 187 -13.66 10.53 -18.77
CA ALA A 187 -13.39 9.83 -20.02
C ALA A 187 -14.63 9.07 -20.50
N ASP A 188 -14.68 8.87 -21.81
CA ASP A 188 -15.61 7.92 -22.43
C ASP A 188 -15.14 6.47 -22.19
N GLN A 189 -16.06 5.50 -22.25
CA GLN A 189 -15.73 4.08 -22.09
C GLN A 189 -14.65 3.59 -23.06
N SER A 190 -14.55 4.18 -24.25
CA SER A 190 -13.49 3.88 -25.23
C SER A 190 -12.07 4.14 -24.71
N TYR A 191 -11.89 5.03 -23.73
CA TYR A 191 -10.59 5.25 -23.09
C TYR A 191 -10.14 4.03 -22.27
N PHE A 192 -11.06 3.31 -21.62
CA PHE A 192 -10.72 2.14 -20.80
C PHE A 192 -10.59 0.86 -21.64
N TYR A 193 -10.91 0.94 -22.94
CA TYR A 193 -10.86 -0.19 -23.84
C TYR A 193 -9.42 -0.50 -24.25
N THR A 194 -9.06 -1.78 -24.16
CA THR A 194 -7.90 -2.32 -24.90
C THR A 194 -8.30 -3.62 -25.57
N GLN A 195 -7.77 -3.83 -26.79
CA GLN A 195 -8.04 -5.07 -27.54
C GLN A 195 -7.64 -6.31 -26.72
N HIS A 196 -6.52 -6.24 -26.01
CA HIS A 196 -6.05 -7.34 -25.18
C HIS A 196 -7.06 -7.76 -24.10
N ARG A 197 -7.65 -6.79 -23.38
CA ARG A 197 -8.64 -7.06 -22.33
C ARG A 197 -9.98 -7.51 -22.91
N TRP A 198 -10.33 -7.02 -24.09
CA TRP A 198 -11.53 -7.45 -24.80
C TRP A 198 -11.41 -8.91 -25.25
N ASP A 199 -10.27 -9.31 -25.78
CA ASP A 199 -10.00 -10.70 -26.17
C ASP A 199 -10.06 -11.64 -24.94
N GLU A 200 -9.61 -11.19 -23.77
CA GLU A 200 -9.75 -11.91 -22.49
C GLU A 200 -11.21 -12.06 -22.07
N HIS A 201 -12.00 -10.98 -22.17
CA HIS A 201 -13.44 -10.97 -21.89
C HIS A 201 -14.18 -12.02 -22.74
N ILE A 202 -14.00 -11.97 -24.07
CA ILE A 202 -14.64 -12.89 -25.01
C ILE A 202 -14.24 -14.34 -24.74
N ARG A 203 -12.93 -14.60 -24.58
CA ARG A 203 -12.43 -15.95 -24.27
C ARG A 203 -13.03 -16.51 -22.99
N GLY A 204 -13.14 -15.70 -21.94
CA GLY A 204 -13.74 -16.10 -20.67
C GLY A 204 -15.22 -16.48 -20.84
N LEU A 205 -15.99 -15.69 -21.60
CA LEU A 205 -17.41 -15.98 -21.87
C LEU A 205 -17.59 -17.24 -22.72
N GLU A 206 -16.71 -17.48 -23.70
CA GLU A 206 -16.73 -18.70 -24.53
C GLU A 206 -16.44 -19.96 -23.71
N LYS A 207 -15.51 -19.90 -22.76
CA LYS A 207 -15.20 -21.03 -21.86
C LYS A 207 -16.35 -21.36 -20.94
N GLU A 208 -17.00 -20.35 -20.36
CA GLU A 208 -18.18 -20.54 -19.52
C GLU A 208 -19.31 -21.22 -20.30
N LYS A 209 -19.56 -20.80 -21.55
CA LYS A 209 -20.56 -21.44 -22.44
C LYS A 209 -20.26 -22.92 -22.71
N LYS A 210 -18.99 -23.31 -22.72
CA LYS A 210 -18.55 -24.71 -22.89
C LYS A 210 -18.61 -25.52 -21.59
N GLY A 211 -18.92 -24.90 -20.45
CA GLY A 211 -18.84 -25.52 -19.13
C GLY A 211 -17.40 -25.75 -18.63
N GLU A 212 -16.41 -25.17 -19.33
CA GLU A 212 -14.98 -25.28 -19.03
C GLU A 212 -14.48 -24.10 -18.17
N GLY A 213 -15.29 -23.05 -18.03
CA GLY A 213 -15.03 -21.90 -17.17
C GLY A 213 -15.99 -21.88 -15.98
N GLN A 214 -15.46 -21.72 -14.78
CA GLN A 214 -16.27 -21.34 -13.62
C GLN A 214 -16.41 -19.81 -13.60
N ALA A 215 -17.49 -19.29 -13.01
CA ALA A 215 -17.61 -17.86 -12.66
C ALA A 215 -16.57 -17.42 -11.61
N SER A 216 -15.74 -18.35 -11.13
CA SER A 216 -14.65 -18.18 -10.20
C SER A 216 -13.29 -18.23 -10.89
N TRP A 217 -12.30 -17.70 -10.18
CA TRP A 217 -10.92 -17.54 -10.59
C TRP A 217 -10.33 -18.80 -11.24
N SER A 218 -9.64 -18.62 -12.37
CA SER A 218 -9.04 -19.72 -13.13
C SER A 218 -7.64 -20.00 -12.60
N VAL A 219 -7.34 -21.28 -12.34
CA VAL A 219 -5.97 -21.73 -12.00
C VAL A 219 -5.09 -21.70 -13.24
N ASP A 220 -5.62 -22.04 -14.41
CA ASP A 220 -4.81 -22.20 -15.64
C ASP A 220 -4.72 -20.92 -16.47
N GLU A 221 -5.65 -19.98 -16.29
CA GLU A 221 -5.66 -18.75 -17.07
C GLU A 221 -5.03 -17.58 -16.33
N TYR A 222 -4.22 -16.86 -17.10
CA TYR A 222 -3.57 -15.59 -16.80
C TYR A 222 -4.55 -14.42 -16.54
N ILE A 223 -5.77 -14.67 -16.07
CA ILE A 223 -6.82 -13.65 -16.02
C ILE A 223 -6.52 -12.66 -14.89
N SER A 224 -5.80 -11.60 -15.27
CA SER A 224 -5.94 -10.22 -14.82
C SER A 224 -6.39 -10.00 -13.36
N GLN A 225 -5.81 -10.73 -12.41
CA GLN A 225 -6.01 -10.50 -10.97
C GLN A 225 -5.37 -9.17 -10.50
N GLY A 226 -4.71 -8.45 -11.41
CA GLY A 226 -3.75 -7.42 -11.09
C GLY A 226 -4.33 -6.06 -10.78
N THR A 227 -5.01 -5.95 -9.64
CA THR A 227 -5.15 -4.66 -8.93
C THR A 227 -3.79 -3.97 -8.82
N CYS A 228 -3.78 -2.67 -8.99
CA CYS A 228 -2.61 -1.81 -8.83
C CYS A 228 -2.64 -1.10 -7.49
N GLY A 229 -1.47 -0.74 -6.98
CA GLY A 229 -1.39 0.03 -5.77
C GLY A 229 -0.01 0.53 -5.44
N ALA A 230 0.04 1.47 -4.51
CA ALA A 230 1.24 2.08 -4.00
C ALA A 230 1.14 2.28 -2.49
N VAL A 231 2.29 2.21 -1.82
CA VAL A 231 2.44 2.63 -0.44
C VAL A 231 3.62 3.58 -0.37
N ALA A 232 3.38 4.76 0.21
CA ALA A 232 4.39 5.79 0.38
C ALA A 232 4.52 6.18 1.85
N LEU A 233 5.75 6.47 2.28
CA LEU A 233 6.08 7.07 3.58
C LEU A 233 6.75 8.40 3.32
N ASP A 234 6.26 9.47 3.93
CA ASP A 234 6.85 10.80 3.80
C ASP A 234 7.84 11.15 4.92
N GLN A 235 8.48 12.30 4.77
CA GLN A 235 9.46 12.83 5.73
C GLN A 235 8.88 13.14 7.12
N ASN A 236 7.56 13.24 7.23
CA ASN A 236 6.87 13.50 8.49
C ASN A 236 6.54 12.19 9.22
N GLY A 237 6.79 11.02 8.62
CA GLY A 237 6.39 9.73 9.20
C GLY A 237 4.95 9.33 8.88
N VAL A 238 4.26 10.03 7.97
CA VAL A 238 2.91 9.62 7.54
C VAL A 238 3.04 8.56 6.46
N ILE A 239 2.25 7.50 6.58
CA ILE A 239 2.14 6.45 5.55
C ILE A 239 0.81 6.62 4.84
N CYS A 240 0.81 6.49 3.51
CA CYS A 240 -0.40 6.38 2.71
C CYS A 240 -0.40 5.08 1.91
N ALA A 241 -1.51 4.36 1.93
CA ALA A 241 -1.81 3.27 1.01
C ALA A 241 -2.82 3.77 -0.04
N ALA A 242 -2.61 3.40 -1.29
CA ALA A 242 -3.46 3.76 -2.42
C ALA A 242 -3.63 2.52 -3.32
N THR A 243 -4.86 2.19 -3.71
CA THR A 243 -5.18 0.96 -4.46
C THR A 243 -6.25 1.26 -5.52
N SER A 244 -6.12 0.69 -6.73
CA SER A 244 -7.04 0.90 -7.85
C SER A 244 -7.18 -0.35 -8.71
N THR A 245 -8.38 -0.62 -9.23
CA THR A 245 -8.68 -1.82 -10.01
C THR A 245 -9.84 -1.63 -11.00
N GLY A 246 -9.81 -2.40 -12.10
CA GLY A 246 -11.00 -2.70 -12.91
C GLY A 246 -11.85 -3.85 -12.35
N GLY A 247 -11.36 -4.55 -11.33
CA GLY A 247 -11.99 -5.73 -10.74
C GLY A 247 -11.60 -7.02 -11.47
N LEU A 248 -12.53 -7.95 -11.60
CA LEU A 248 -12.32 -9.26 -12.22
C LEU A 248 -12.91 -9.27 -13.65
N THR A 249 -12.19 -9.86 -14.60
CA THR A 249 -12.72 -10.10 -15.95
C THR A 249 -14.01 -10.90 -15.88
N ASN A 250 -15.05 -10.46 -16.58
CA ASN A 250 -16.39 -11.06 -16.55
C ASN A 250 -17.03 -11.06 -15.16
N LYS A 251 -16.66 -10.10 -14.30
CA LYS A 251 -17.42 -9.83 -13.07
C LYS A 251 -18.86 -9.47 -13.41
N LEU A 252 -19.79 -9.89 -12.54
CA LEU A 252 -21.15 -9.34 -12.58
C LEU A 252 -21.08 -7.82 -12.42
N THR A 253 -21.87 -7.10 -13.21
CA THR A 253 -22.03 -5.65 -13.05
C THR A 253 -22.47 -5.34 -11.62
N GLY A 254 -21.79 -4.39 -10.98
CA GLY A 254 -22.01 -4.04 -9.57
C GLY A 254 -21.25 -4.91 -8.57
N ARG A 255 -20.45 -5.91 -9.00
CA ARG A 255 -19.53 -6.61 -8.10
C ARG A 255 -18.45 -5.65 -7.61
N VAL A 256 -18.38 -5.49 -6.29
CA VAL A 256 -17.35 -4.71 -5.59
C VAL A 256 -16.34 -5.65 -4.94
N GLY A 257 -15.05 -5.37 -5.11
CA GLY A 257 -13.96 -6.16 -4.56
C GLY A 257 -13.42 -5.66 -3.22
N ASP A 258 -12.21 -6.13 -2.90
CA ASP A 258 -11.43 -5.72 -1.73
C ASP A 258 -10.88 -4.29 -1.87
N THR A 259 -10.58 -3.86 -3.10
CA THR A 259 -9.90 -2.60 -3.40
C THR A 259 -10.55 -1.37 -2.75
N PRO A 260 -11.86 -1.12 -2.89
CA PRO A 260 -12.49 0.04 -2.26
C PRO A 260 -12.99 -0.27 -0.83
N THR A 261 -12.83 -1.50 -0.34
CA THR A 261 -13.34 -1.95 0.95
C THR A 261 -12.28 -1.77 2.04
N ILE A 262 -12.55 -0.84 2.96
CA ILE A 262 -11.65 -0.49 4.06
C ILE A 262 -11.25 -1.73 4.88
N GLY A 263 -9.94 -1.94 5.04
CA GLY A 263 -9.36 -3.05 5.81
C GLY A 263 -9.14 -4.32 5.00
N ALA A 264 -9.85 -4.49 3.88
CA ALA A 264 -9.68 -5.64 3.01
C ALA A 264 -8.50 -5.44 2.07
N GLY A 265 -8.63 -4.59 1.05
CA GLY A 265 -7.60 -4.38 0.01
C GLY A 265 -6.57 -3.30 0.34
N PHE A 266 -6.85 -2.41 1.29
CA PHE A 266 -5.97 -1.34 1.70
C PHE A 266 -6.13 -1.01 3.19
N TRP A 267 -5.05 -0.55 3.81
CA TRP A 267 -5.06 -0.05 5.19
C TRP A 267 -3.86 0.83 5.46
N ALA A 268 -4.03 1.87 6.28
CA ALA A 268 -2.92 2.60 6.90
C ALA A 268 -3.31 3.04 8.31
N GLU A 269 -2.45 2.78 9.30
CA GLU A 269 -2.67 3.23 10.68
C GLU A 269 -1.35 3.51 11.40
N GLU A 270 -1.41 4.38 12.41
CA GLU A 270 -0.34 4.67 13.36
C GLU A 270 -0.83 4.35 14.78
N TRP A 271 0.06 3.83 15.62
CA TRP A 271 -0.19 3.56 17.03
C TRP A 271 1.07 3.81 17.88
N ILE A 272 0.89 3.84 19.19
CA ILE A 272 1.96 4.02 20.17
C ILE A 272 2.12 2.72 20.97
N GLU A 273 3.37 2.32 21.19
CA GLU A 273 3.76 1.15 21.99
C GLU A 273 4.76 1.58 23.08
N ASP A 274 4.67 0.94 24.25
CA ASP A 274 5.67 1.12 25.30
C ASP A 274 6.99 0.41 24.90
N GLY A 275 8.13 1.07 25.11
CA GLY A 275 9.42 0.53 24.72
C GLY A 275 9.62 0.43 23.20
N ASP A 276 10.40 -0.56 22.77
CA ASP A 276 10.68 -0.86 21.35
C ASP A 276 10.59 -2.37 21.10
N PRO A 277 9.37 -2.95 20.94
CA PRO A 277 9.16 -4.39 20.89
C PRO A 277 9.73 -5.06 19.63
N THR A 278 9.94 -4.28 18.56
CA THR A 278 10.49 -4.75 17.28
C THR A 278 11.95 -4.38 17.08
N GLY A 279 12.57 -3.69 18.04
CA GLY A 279 13.97 -3.32 18.00
C GLY A 279 14.87 -4.55 18.01
N LEU A 280 16.03 -4.44 17.36
CA LEU A 280 17.06 -5.48 17.42
C LEU A 280 17.44 -5.71 18.88
N SER A 281 17.36 -6.97 19.34
CA SER A 281 17.85 -7.32 20.68
C SER A 281 19.35 -7.01 20.78
N ALA A 282 19.88 -6.85 21.99
CA ALA A 282 21.33 -6.66 22.18
C ALA A 282 22.16 -7.79 21.50
N TRP A 283 21.58 -8.99 21.42
CA TRP A 283 22.14 -10.15 20.75
C TRP A 283 22.11 -10.05 19.21
N ASP A 284 21.07 -9.46 18.63
CA ASP A 284 21.01 -9.26 17.17
C ASP A 284 21.98 -8.17 16.72
N ARG A 285 22.13 -7.10 17.53
CA ARG A 285 23.17 -6.09 17.32
C ARG A 285 24.59 -6.66 17.43
N LEU A 286 24.82 -7.61 18.33
CA LEU A 286 26.09 -8.32 18.45
C LEU A 286 26.36 -9.21 17.22
N LYS A 287 25.35 -9.94 16.72
CA LYS A 287 25.48 -10.78 15.52
C LYS A 287 25.79 -9.95 14.28
N ASP A 288 25.13 -8.80 14.10
CA ASP A 288 25.42 -7.89 13.00
C ASP A 288 26.82 -7.26 13.10
N ALA A 289 27.28 -6.94 14.33
CA ALA A 289 28.63 -6.45 14.58
C ALA A 289 29.71 -7.52 14.39
N VAL A 290 29.41 -8.80 14.65
CA VAL A 290 30.31 -9.94 14.44
C VAL A 290 30.30 -10.41 12.98
N GLY A 291 29.20 -10.19 12.25
CA GLY A 291 29.06 -10.50 10.82
C GLY A 291 29.80 -9.52 9.89
N GLN A 292 30.16 -8.33 10.37
CA GLN A 292 31.04 -7.39 9.67
C GLN A 292 32.51 -7.64 10.05
N SER A 293 33.18 -8.48 9.27
CA SER A 293 34.62 -8.75 9.43
C SER A 293 35.47 -7.48 9.27
N GLY A 294 36.03 -6.96 10.39
CA GLY A 294 37.02 -5.88 10.47
C GLY A 294 37.68 -5.86 11.86
N PRO A 295 38.96 -5.43 12.00
CA PRO A 295 39.84 -5.94 13.05
C PRO A 295 39.52 -5.43 14.46
N CYS A 296 39.40 -6.42 15.35
CA CYS A 296 39.55 -6.43 16.81
C CYS A 296 39.89 -5.09 17.48
N LEU A 297 38.89 -4.37 18.02
CA LEU A 297 38.99 -3.49 19.21
C LEU A 297 37.63 -2.80 19.53
N MET A 298 36.55 -3.55 19.77
CA MET A 298 35.32 -2.99 20.37
C MET A 298 34.51 -4.02 21.18
N ILE A 299 35.18 -4.93 21.90
CA ILE A 299 34.49 -5.99 22.67
C ILE A 299 34.09 -5.51 24.09
N SER A 300 34.64 -4.39 24.60
CA SER A 300 34.45 -4.02 26.01
C SER A 300 33.06 -3.44 26.35
N ASN A 301 32.40 -2.75 25.41
CA ASN A 301 31.10 -2.14 25.68
C ASN A 301 29.92 -3.13 25.54
N ALA A 302 30.04 -4.12 24.65
CA ALA A 302 29.04 -5.17 24.49
C ALA A 302 29.04 -6.16 25.69
N LEU A 303 30.21 -6.43 26.27
CA LEU A 303 30.35 -7.26 27.48
C LEU A 303 29.76 -6.61 28.73
N ARG A 304 29.68 -5.28 28.82
CA ARG A 304 29.04 -4.59 29.94
C ARG A 304 27.53 -4.85 30.01
N GLY A 305 26.86 -5.02 28.88
CA GLY A 305 25.44 -5.40 28.84
C GLY A 305 25.19 -6.81 29.36
N ILE A 306 26.09 -7.75 29.02
CA ILE A 306 25.99 -9.16 29.43
C ILE A 306 26.11 -9.32 30.97
N LEU A 307 26.97 -8.53 31.62
CA LEU A 307 27.17 -8.62 33.08
C LEU A 307 26.05 -7.96 33.89
N ALA A 308 25.26 -7.05 33.31
CA ALA A 308 24.15 -6.41 33.99
C ALA A 308 22.91 -7.33 34.11
N ASP A 309 22.75 -8.28 33.19
CA ASP A 309 21.57 -9.16 33.13
C ASP A 309 21.71 -10.48 33.92
N PHE A 310 22.92 -10.84 34.41
CA PHE A 310 23.20 -12.17 34.97
C PHE A 310 23.65 -12.21 36.44
N LEU A 311 23.64 -11.10 37.20
CA LEU A 311 24.00 -11.10 38.62
C LEU A 311 22.97 -10.38 39.49
N PRO A 312 22.32 -11.06 40.47
CA PRO A 312 21.51 -10.39 41.47
C PRO A 312 22.45 -9.75 42.48
N THR A 313 22.71 -8.45 42.35
CA THR A 313 23.35 -7.66 43.41
C THR A 313 22.36 -6.61 43.91
N PRO A 314 22.03 -6.60 45.22
CA PRO A 314 21.23 -5.53 45.80
C PRO A 314 22.13 -4.29 45.92
N SER A 315 21.59 -3.13 45.59
CA SER A 315 22.24 -1.81 45.56
C SER A 315 23.19 -1.52 44.37
N ALA A 316 22.61 -1.50 43.17
CA ALA A 316 23.04 -0.54 42.15
C ALA A 316 21.82 0.29 41.78
N HIS A 317 21.85 1.59 42.06
CA HIS A 317 20.89 2.52 41.48
C HIS A 317 21.00 2.42 39.96
N THR A 318 20.02 1.76 39.34
CA THR A 318 19.75 1.92 37.92
C THR A 318 19.53 3.42 37.70
N PRO A 319 20.33 4.12 36.89
CA PRO A 319 19.96 5.48 36.53
C PRO A 319 18.59 5.35 35.88
N VAL A 320 17.63 6.13 36.37
CA VAL A 320 16.24 6.18 35.89
C VAL A 320 16.26 6.07 34.37
N GLY A 321 15.96 4.87 33.86
CA GLY A 321 15.99 4.61 32.44
C GLY A 321 14.99 5.58 31.84
N THR A 322 15.45 6.49 30.98
CA THR A 322 14.56 7.40 30.28
C THR A 322 13.49 6.55 29.61
N SER A 323 12.27 6.64 30.10
CA SER A 323 11.13 5.94 29.53
C SER A 323 11.08 6.29 28.05
N ILE A 324 11.22 5.28 27.19
CA ILE A 324 11.07 5.41 25.74
C ILE A 324 9.74 4.81 25.33
N TYR A 325 9.13 5.39 24.31
CA TYR A 325 7.97 4.84 23.64
C TYR A 325 8.18 4.88 22.14
N THR A 326 7.47 4.03 21.42
CA THR A 326 7.61 3.91 19.98
C THR A 326 6.32 4.33 19.30
N THR A 327 6.43 5.26 18.35
CA THR A 327 5.37 5.52 17.37
C THR A 327 5.60 4.57 16.20
N ARG A 328 4.66 3.67 15.96
CA ARG A 328 4.74 2.67 14.89
C ARG A 328 3.59 2.86 13.92
N ALA A 329 3.88 2.77 12.64
CA ALA A 329 2.88 2.89 11.58
C ALA A 329 3.06 1.77 10.56
N PHE A 330 1.92 1.30 10.05
CA PHE A 330 1.86 0.36 8.93
C PHE A 330 0.93 0.93 7.87
N GLY A 331 1.32 0.79 6.61
CA GLY A 331 0.41 0.91 5.48
C GLY A 331 0.63 -0.22 4.49
N GLY A 332 -0.43 -0.68 3.85
CA GLY A 332 -0.37 -1.79 2.91
C GLY A 332 -1.44 -1.72 1.83
N SER A 333 -1.11 -2.29 0.67
CA SER A 333 -1.98 -2.46 -0.49
C SER A 333 -1.96 -3.92 -0.95
N GLY A 334 -3.14 -4.46 -1.22
CA GLY A 334 -3.38 -5.85 -1.59
C GLY A 334 -3.69 -6.05 -3.07
N THR A 335 -3.43 -7.27 -3.55
CA THR A 335 -3.83 -7.73 -4.89
C THR A 335 -4.00 -9.24 -4.91
N GLY A 336 -4.97 -9.73 -5.68
CA GLY A 336 -5.24 -11.16 -5.86
C GLY A 336 -6.73 -11.45 -5.81
N ASN A 337 -7.08 -12.56 -5.17
CA ASN A 337 -8.45 -12.99 -4.96
C ASN A 337 -9.20 -12.06 -3.99
N GLY A 338 -9.92 -11.06 -4.53
CA GLY A 338 -10.58 -10.06 -3.70
C GLY A 338 -11.57 -10.64 -2.67
N ASP A 339 -12.21 -11.78 -2.95
CA ASP A 339 -13.18 -12.38 -2.04
C ASP A 339 -12.50 -12.98 -0.79
N SER A 340 -11.29 -13.54 -0.94
CA SER A 340 -10.44 -13.97 0.17
C SER A 340 -9.93 -12.78 1.00
N PHE A 341 -9.55 -11.68 0.34
CA PHE A 341 -9.16 -10.44 1.04
C PHE A 341 -10.31 -9.89 1.88
N LEU A 342 -11.53 -9.87 1.32
CA LEU A 342 -12.75 -9.47 2.03
C LEU A 342 -13.04 -10.40 3.22
N ARG A 343 -13.01 -11.72 3.00
CA ARG A 343 -13.31 -12.72 4.05
C ARG A 343 -12.36 -12.64 5.25
N THR A 344 -11.09 -12.34 5.00
CA THR A 344 -10.04 -12.31 6.03
C THR A 344 -9.76 -10.91 6.57
N ASN A 345 -10.39 -9.88 6.00
CA ASN A 345 -10.08 -8.47 6.27
C ASN A 345 -8.55 -8.23 6.22
N ALA A 346 -7.94 -8.68 5.11
CA ALA A 346 -6.53 -9.05 5.06
C ALA A 346 -5.56 -7.94 5.54
N LEU A 347 -5.70 -6.72 5.01
CA LEU A 347 -4.79 -5.62 5.33
C LEU A 347 -4.95 -5.14 6.78
N ARG A 348 -6.18 -5.10 7.30
CA ARG A 348 -6.44 -4.82 8.72
C ARG A 348 -5.88 -5.90 9.63
N THR A 349 -5.96 -7.17 9.22
CA THR A 349 -5.42 -8.33 9.94
C THR A 349 -3.89 -8.26 10.05
N VAL A 350 -3.19 -7.86 8.98
CA VAL A 350 -1.73 -7.58 9.05
C VAL A 350 -1.43 -6.57 10.13
N ALA A 351 -2.13 -5.42 10.12
CA ALA A 351 -1.90 -4.37 11.09
C ALA A 351 -2.27 -4.80 12.53
N ALA A 352 -3.30 -5.65 12.69
CA ALA A 352 -3.68 -6.21 13.98
C ALA A 352 -2.61 -7.14 14.55
N ILE A 353 -2.01 -8.00 13.71
CA ILE A 353 -0.90 -8.87 14.11
C ILE A 353 0.32 -8.02 14.49
N ALA A 354 0.64 -7.02 13.67
CA ALA A 354 1.76 -6.13 13.93
C ALA A 354 1.61 -5.42 15.28
N ARG A 355 0.42 -4.90 15.58
CA ARG A 355 0.13 -4.12 16.79
C ARG A 355 -0.10 -4.95 18.04
N TRP A 356 -0.89 -6.02 17.96
CA TRP A 356 -1.40 -6.73 19.15
C TRP A 356 -0.64 -8.02 19.46
N LYS A 357 0.13 -8.55 18.51
CA LYS A 357 1.08 -9.66 18.72
C LYS A 357 2.55 -9.21 18.74
N PRO A 358 2.78 -7.90 18.92
CA PRO A 358 3.99 -7.14 18.54
C PRO A 358 4.99 -7.81 17.57
N GLU A 359 4.53 -8.36 16.45
CA GLU A 359 5.45 -8.92 15.45
C GLU A 359 5.86 -7.85 14.43
N SER A 360 7.06 -7.97 13.83
CA SER A 360 7.48 -7.07 12.76
C SER A 360 6.50 -7.07 11.58
N GLY A 361 6.42 -5.96 10.84
CA GLY A 361 5.54 -5.85 9.69
C GLY A 361 5.77 -6.95 8.66
N TYR A 362 7.02 -7.37 8.47
CA TYR A 362 7.38 -8.49 7.58
C TYR A 362 6.68 -9.78 8.00
N LYS A 363 6.83 -10.20 9.28
CA LYS A 363 6.20 -11.43 9.78
C LYS A 363 4.68 -11.34 9.70
N ALA A 364 4.11 -10.17 10.00
CA ALA A 364 2.67 -9.95 9.90
C ALA A 364 2.16 -10.10 8.46
N VAL A 365 2.85 -9.52 7.47
CA VAL A 365 2.52 -9.67 6.04
C VAL A 365 2.65 -11.14 5.62
N SER A 366 3.74 -11.82 5.97
CA SER A 366 3.94 -13.24 5.65
C SER A 366 2.86 -14.16 6.25
N ARG A 367 2.38 -13.86 7.47
CA ARG A 367 1.30 -14.65 8.10
C ARG A 367 -0.03 -14.55 7.37
N VAL A 368 -0.27 -13.46 6.64
CA VAL A 368 -1.53 -13.23 5.92
C VAL A 368 -1.40 -13.61 4.45
N ALA A 369 -0.42 -13.04 3.74
CA ALA A 369 -0.29 -13.17 2.29
C ALA A 369 0.82 -14.13 1.84
N GLY A 370 1.76 -14.49 2.71
CA GLY A 370 2.82 -15.44 2.38
C GLY A 370 2.33 -16.89 2.25
N PRO A 371 3.20 -17.80 1.79
CA PRO A 371 2.87 -19.22 1.66
C PRO A 371 2.34 -19.82 2.97
N GLY A 372 1.19 -20.48 2.89
CA GLY A 372 0.49 -21.03 4.05
C GLY A 372 -0.23 -20.00 4.92
N GLY A 373 -0.25 -18.72 4.55
CA GLY A 373 -0.88 -17.63 5.28
C GLY A 373 -2.42 -17.63 5.29
N GLU A 374 -3.03 -16.65 5.95
CA GLU A 374 -4.49 -16.55 6.11
C GLU A 374 -5.27 -16.55 4.80
N LEU A 375 -4.77 -15.87 3.75
CA LEU A 375 -5.43 -15.85 2.45
C LEU A 375 -5.57 -17.27 1.89
N GLN A 376 -4.47 -18.03 1.88
CA GLN A 376 -4.46 -19.42 1.46
C GLN A 376 -5.34 -20.29 2.37
N ARG A 377 -5.26 -20.13 3.69
CA ARG A 377 -6.09 -20.88 4.65
C ARG A 377 -7.58 -20.64 4.42
N SER A 378 -7.96 -19.43 4.04
CA SER A 378 -9.35 -19.05 3.78
C SER A 378 -10.00 -19.88 2.66
N ALA A 379 -9.21 -20.39 1.72
CA ALA A 379 -9.68 -21.20 0.60
C ALA A 379 -10.01 -22.64 1.02
N GLY A 380 -9.40 -23.16 2.09
CA GLY A 380 -9.57 -24.57 2.52
C GLY A 380 -9.31 -25.55 1.38
N ASP A 381 -10.23 -26.50 1.17
CA ASP A 381 -10.13 -27.54 0.13
C ASP A 381 -10.18 -27.00 -1.31
N ARG A 382 -10.47 -25.71 -1.49
CA ARG A 382 -10.54 -25.03 -2.81
C ARG A 382 -9.19 -24.43 -3.24
N TRP A 383 -8.21 -24.38 -2.33
CA TRP A 383 -6.85 -23.93 -2.62
C TRP A 383 -6.25 -24.68 -3.82
N LYS A 384 -5.62 -23.95 -4.76
CA LYS A 384 -5.07 -24.47 -6.03
C LYS A 384 -6.08 -25.15 -6.98
N ARG A 385 -7.38 -25.08 -6.70
CA ARG A 385 -8.44 -25.60 -7.58
C ARG A 385 -9.23 -24.50 -8.28
N THR A 386 -9.37 -23.35 -7.62
CA THR A 386 -10.29 -22.28 -8.04
C THR A 386 -9.65 -20.89 -7.99
N GLY A 387 -8.31 -20.80 -7.87
CA GLY A 387 -7.58 -19.54 -7.65
C GLY A 387 -7.92 -18.80 -6.34
N GLU A 388 -8.80 -19.36 -5.51
CA GLU A 388 -9.19 -18.79 -4.23
C GLU A 388 -8.04 -18.78 -3.24
N GLY A 389 -7.91 -17.71 -2.47
CA GLY A 389 -6.83 -17.51 -1.49
C GLY A 389 -5.51 -17.05 -2.08
N GLU A 390 -5.39 -16.93 -3.41
CA GLU A 390 -4.17 -16.46 -4.06
C GLU A 390 -4.06 -14.94 -3.99
N GLY A 391 -2.87 -14.42 -3.72
CA GLY A 391 -2.61 -12.99 -3.74
C GLY A 391 -1.30 -12.58 -3.08
N GLY A 392 -1.14 -11.27 -2.92
CA GLY A 392 0.03 -10.64 -2.34
C GLY A 392 -0.28 -9.30 -1.70
N ILE A 393 0.60 -8.88 -0.80
CA ILE A 393 0.53 -7.59 -0.12
C ILE A 393 1.89 -6.90 -0.26
N ILE A 394 1.88 -5.62 -0.63
CA ILE A 394 3.01 -4.71 -0.41
C ILE A 394 2.69 -3.80 0.78
N GLY A 395 3.71 -3.27 1.43
CA GLY A 395 3.53 -2.34 2.52
C GLY A 395 4.79 -1.61 2.93
N ILE A 396 4.62 -0.69 3.86
CA ILE A 396 5.70 0.01 4.55
C ILE A 396 5.41 -0.04 6.04
N GLU A 397 6.43 -0.38 6.81
CA GLU A 397 6.45 -0.17 8.25
C GLU A 397 7.36 1.00 8.58
N SER A 398 6.90 1.90 9.45
CA SER A 398 7.70 2.97 10.02
C SER A 398 7.71 2.86 11.54
N VAL A 399 8.89 3.01 12.13
CA VAL A 399 9.10 2.94 13.58
C VAL A 399 9.91 4.16 13.99
N VAL A 400 9.35 4.97 14.89
CA VAL A 400 10.01 6.15 15.46
C VAL A 400 10.07 5.98 16.97
N VAL A 401 11.26 5.66 17.47
CA VAL A 401 11.52 5.56 18.91
C VAL A 401 11.69 6.97 19.46
N ARG A 402 11.00 7.28 20.57
CA ARG A 402 10.97 8.59 21.19
C ARG A 402 11.37 8.54 22.66
N ASP A 403 12.04 9.58 23.12
CA ASP A 403 12.31 9.80 24.54
C ASP A 403 11.05 10.25 25.29
N ALA A 404 11.12 10.32 26.62
CA ALA A 404 10.02 10.80 27.46
C ALA A 404 9.58 12.26 27.17
N ARG A 405 10.38 13.02 26.42
CA ARG A 405 10.07 14.40 25.99
C ARG A 405 9.48 14.44 24.57
N GLY A 406 9.34 13.29 23.91
CA GLY A 406 8.80 13.13 22.57
C GLY A 406 9.81 13.33 21.43
N HIS A 407 11.09 13.55 21.72
CA HIS A 407 12.11 13.69 20.68
C HIS A 407 12.41 12.32 20.07
N ALA A 408 12.49 12.26 18.74
CA ALA A 408 12.93 11.06 18.05
C ALA A 408 14.38 10.75 18.43
N VAL A 409 14.62 9.53 18.90
CA VAL A 409 15.96 9.00 19.24
C VAL A 409 16.45 8.02 18.18
N GLU A 410 15.52 7.34 17.51
CA GLU A 410 15.81 6.42 16.42
C GLU A 410 14.62 6.38 15.44
N THR A 411 14.92 6.25 14.14
CA THR A 411 13.91 6.07 13.10
C THR A 411 14.28 4.89 12.23
N ARG A 412 13.34 3.97 12.01
CA ARG A 412 13.49 2.82 11.11
C ARG A 412 12.30 2.75 10.17
N SER A 413 12.54 2.24 8.97
CA SER A 413 11.49 2.00 7.98
C SER A 413 11.84 0.79 7.15
N GLU A 414 10.88 -0.09 6.93
CA GLU A 414 11.06 -1.31 6.14
C GLU A 414 10.02 -1.39 5.03
N ILE A 415 10.48 -1.80 3.84
CA ILE A 415 9.60 -2.17 2.74
C ILE A 415 9.13 -3.61 3.00
N LEU A 416 7.83 -3.82 2.94
CA LEU A 416 7.18 -5.10 3.17
C LEU A 416 6.61 -5.62 1.86
N MET A 417 6.82 -6.90 1.57
CA MET A 417 6.22 -7.57 0.43
C MET A 417 6.20 -9.08 0.66
N ASP A 418 5.06 -9.73 0.48
CA ASP A 418 4.96 -11.20 0.43
C ASP A 418 3.72 -11.62 -0.36
N PHE A 419 3.74 -12.83 -0.90
CA PHE A 419 2.67 -13.38 -1.73
C PHE A 419 2.72 -14.92 -1.76
N ASN A 420 1.60 -15.56 -2.05
CA ASN A 420 1.46 -17.02 -2.03
C ASN A 420 1.16 -17.62 -3.42
N CYS A 421 1.15 -16.79 -4.46
CA CYS A 421 0.86 -17.15 -5.85
C CYS A 421 2.14 -17.24 -6.71
N GLY A 422 2.00 -17.50 -8.01
CA GLY A 422 3.14 -17.69 -8.93
C GLY A 422 4.06 -16.47 -9.06
N GLY A 423 3.52 -15.25 -8.98
CA GLY A 423 4.30 -14.03 -8.92
C GLY A 423 3.48 -12.79 -8.57
N MET A 424 4.19 -11.70 -8.29
CA MET A 424 3.62 -10.38 -8.02
C MET A 424 4.50 -9.29 -8.63
N PHE A 425 3.96 -8.54 -9.60
CA PHE A 425 4.62 -7.39 -10.20
C PHE A 425 4.83 -6.30 -9.15
N ARG A 426 6.08 -6.00 -8.79
CA ARG A 426 6.40 -4.99 -7.76
C ARG A 426 7.68 -4.23 -8.07
N ALA A 427 7.71 -2.97 -7.64
CA ALA A 427 8.87 -2.11 -7.74
C ALA A 427 8.98 -1.18 -6.54
N TRP A 428 10.19 -0.87 -6.10
CA TRP A 428 10.42 -0.03 -4.91
C TRP A 428 11.77 0.67 -4.98
N ILE A 429 11.97 1.62 -4.07
CA ILE A 429 13.27 2.23 -3.82
C ILE A 429 13.93 1.53 -2.63
N ASP A 430 15.10 0.93 -2.87
CA ASP A 430 15.86 0.22 -1.84
C ASP A 430 16.46 1.18 -0.78
N LYS A 431 17.19 0.62 0.19
CA LYS A 431 17.74 1.42 1.31
C LYS A 431 18.83 2.38 0.82
N GLU A 432 19.52 2.01 -0.26
CA GLU A 432 20.58 2.76 -0.92
C GLU A 432 20.02 3.86 -1.84
N GLY A 433 18.73 3.79 -2.18
CA GLY A 433 18.05 4.77 -3.03
C GLY A 433 17.97 4.37 -4.50
N ASN A 434 18.30 3.11 -4.84
CA ASN A 434 18.20 2.60 -6.19
C ASN A 434 16.80 2.00 -6.44
N PRO A 435 16.26 2.16 -7.65
CA PRO A 435 15.00 1.54 -8.01
C PRO A 435 15.22 0.04 -8.29
N ARG A 436 14.31 -0.78 -7.77
CA ARG A 436 14.31 -2.24 -7.91
C ARG A 436 12.98 -2.70 -8.49
N VAL A 437 13.02 -3.77 -9.27
CA VAL A 437 11.84 -4.44 -9.82
C VAL A 437 12.00 -5.93 -9.64
N SER A 438 10.96 -6.57 -9.12
CA SER A 438 10.89 -8.02 -8.97
C SER A 438 9.49 -8.54 -9.28
N ILE A 439 9.40 -9.77 -9.78
CA ILE A 439 8.13 -10.45 -10.02
C ILE A 439 8.06 -11.74 -9.21
N PHE A 440 9.13 -12.52 -9.22
CA PHE A 440 9.18 -13.83 -8.58
C PHE A 440 9.87 -13.76 -7.22
N SER A 441 9.70 -14.79 -6.39
CA SER A 441 10.23 -14.83 -5.03
C SER A 441 11.75 -15.07 -4.98
N ASP A 442 12.30 -15.67 -6.03
CA ASP A 442 13.72 -16.02 -6.17
C ASP A 442 14.60 -14.90 -6.77
N GLU A 443 14.04 -13.71 -7.03
CA GLU A 443 14.77 -12.56 -7.60
C GLU A 443 15.31 -11.57 -6.56
N LEU A 444 15.00 -11.78 -5.26
CA LEU A 444 15.30 -10.85 -4.16
C LEU A 444 16.63 -11.13 -3.48
#